data_AF-A0A074YEN0-F1
#
_entry.id   AF-A0A074YEN0-F1
#
_cell.length_a   1.000
_cell.length_b   1.000
_cell.length_c   1.000
_cell.angle_alpha   90.00
_cell.angle_beta   90.00
_cell.angle_gamma   90.00
#
_symmetry.space_group_name_H-M   'P 1'
#
loop_
_entity.id
_entity.type
_entity.pdbx_description
1 polymer ?
#
loop_
_entity_poly.entity_id
_entity_poly.type
_entity_poly.pdbx_seq_one_letter_code
_entity_poly.pdbx_strand_id
1 'polypeptide(L)'
;MSKRTQSETPTEDGATKRPRLDIQEQIKRAGILAEQLRNTVGKDNVESKTTAANQIASEELVRIFESLQEKTADTSESVDQLILAQIRLETGITMNYIHTRSAKSHPLGVELAEYLTPASFGAQQAIIEVVQKKMENVSSGDYVAKIKEFIKEALLEKFLEGISKKFDGIITGRVFY
;
A
#
# COMPACT_ATOMS: atom_id res chain seq x y z
N MET A 1 14.60 46.40 27.46
CA MET A 1 15.85 45.73 27.05
C MET A 1 16.17 44.71 28.15
N SER A 2 15.88 43.41 28.01
CA SER A 2 16.60 42.35 27.26
C SER A 2 18.08 42.16 27.67
N LYS A 3 18.34 41.01 28.32
CA LYS A 3 19.57 40.17 28.45
C LYS A 3 19.30 39.21 29.63
N ARG A 4 18.92 37.93 29.51
CA ARG A 4 19.41 36.72 28.79
C ARG A 4 20.71 36.13 29.37
N THR A 5 20.53 35.06 30.15
CA THR A 5 21.46 33.91 30.36
C THR A 5 20.57 32.77 30.88
N GLN A 6 19.97 31.96 30.02
CA GLN A 6 20.45 30.63 29.59
C GLN A 6 21.02 29.78 30.73
N SER A 7 20.21 28.81 31.20
CA SER A 7 20.68 27.58 31.82
C SER A 7 19.88 26.43 31.18
N GLU A 8 20.59 25.74 30.31
CA GLU A 8 20.41 24.42 29.71
C GLU A 8 19.26 23.56 30.28
N THR A 9 18.20 23.38 29.49
CA THR A 9 17.39 22.15 29.54
C THR A 9 18.16 21.05 28.80
N PRO A 10 18.32 19.84 29.38
CA PRO A 10 18.89 18.71 28.67
C PRO A 10 18.04 18.43 27.44
N THR A 11 18.71 18.37 26.30
CA THR A 11 18.11 17.90 25.06
C THR A 11 17.85 16.40 25.26
N GLU A 12 16.59 16.00 25.48
CA GLU A 12 16.17 14.61 25.29
C GLU A 12 16.17 14.33 23.79
N ASP A 13 17.38 14.17 23.26
CA ASP A 13 17.67 13.48 22.03
C ASP A 13 17.40 12.00 22.28
N GLY A 14 16.18 11.58 22.00
CA GLY A 14 15.68 10.28 22.42
C GLY A 14 14.25 10.03 21.98
N ALA A 15 13.83 10.61 20.85
CA ALA A 15 12.71 10.06 20.12
C ALA A 15 13.15 8.71 19.53
N THR A 16 13.27 7.68 20.38
CA THR A 16 12.89 6.32 20.01
C THR A 16 11.47 6.43 19.49
N LYS A 17 11.36 6.77 18.20
CA LYS A 17 10.17 6.58 17.39
C LYS A 17 9.90 5.09 17.53
N ARG A 18 9.05 4.74 18.49
CA ARG A 18 8.43 3.42 18.55
C ARG A 18 8.02 3.13 17.11
N PRO A 19 8.34 1.94 16.56
CA PRO A 19 7.86 1.57 15.24
C PRO A 19 6.37 1.92 15.23
N ARG A 20 5.92 2.72 14.26
CA ARG A 20 4.49 2.96 14.08
C ARG A 20 3.92 1.60 13.74
N LEU A 21 3.54 0.87 14.79
CA LEU A 21 2.85 -0.39 14.67
C LEU A 21 1.60 -0.08 13.86
N ASP A 22 1.31 -0.90 12.85
CA ASP A 22 0.14 -0.75 12.00
C ASP A 22 -1.08 -0.46 12.89
N ILE A 23 -1.85 0.57 12.54
CA ILE A 23 -2.96 1.04 13.37
C ILE A 23 -3.98 -0.09 13.57
N GLN A 24 -4.12 -1.00 12.60
CA GLN A 24 -4.90 -2.23 12.74
C GLN A 24 -4.34 -3.15 13.83
N GLU A 25 -3.02 -3.29 13.90
CA GLU A 25 -2.36 -4.14 14.90
C GLU A 25 -2.43 -3.53 16.31
N GLN A 26 -2.40 -2.20 16.44
CA GLN A 26 -2.63 -1.53 17.72
C GLN A 26 -4.08 -1.70 18.21
N ILE A 27 -5.06 -1.54 17.32
CA ILE A 27 -6.47 -1.73 17.66
C ILE A 27 -6.73 -3.20 18.04
N LYS A 28 -6.12 -4.16 17.32
CA LYS A 28 -6.21 -5.59 17.63
C LYS A 28 -5.65 -5.92 19.01
N ARG A 29 -4.46 -5.40 19.35
CA ARG A 29 -3.85 -5.58 20.68
C ARG A 29 -4.69 -4.96 21.79
N ALA A 30 -5.27 -3.79 21.54
CA ALA A 30 -6.15 -3.12 22.49
C ALA A 30 -7.46 -3.90 22.73
N GLY A 31 -8.04 -4.51 21.68
CA GLY A 31 -9.18 -5.42 21.80
C GLY A 31 -8.88 -6.65 22.66
N ILE A 32 -7.71 -7.29 22.46
CA ILE A 32 -7.28 -8.44 23.30
C ILE A 32 -7.13 -8.03 24.77
N LEU A 33 -6.55 -6.86 25.04
CA LEU A 33 -6.44 -6.33 26.41
C LEU A 33 -7.81 -6.04 27.04
N ALA A 34 -8.76 -5.50 26.28
CA ALA A 34 -10.14 -5.31 26.74
C ALA A 34 -10.84 -6.64 27.08
N GLU A 35 -10.61 -7.68 26.28
CA GLU A 35 -11.15 -9.02 26.52
C GLU A 35 -10.49 -9.70 27.73
N GLN A 36 -9.19 -9.50 27.92
CA GLN A 36 -8.48 -9.95 29.12
C GLN A 36 -9.02 -9.27 30.39
N LEU A 37 -9.29 -7.97 30.35
CA LEU A 37 -9.92 -7.21 31.44
C LEU A 37 -11.32 -7.75 31.77
N ARG A 38 -12.14 -8.04 30.74
CA ARG A 38 -13.46 -8.67 30.92
C ARG A 38 -13.37 -9.99 31.70
N ASN A 39 -12.37 -10.81 31.36
CA ASN A 39 -12.22 -12.16 31.92
C ASN A 39 -11.64 -12.17 33.35
N THR A 40 -10.93 -11.13 33.78
CA THR A 40 -10.43 -10.98 35.16
C THR A 40 -11.47 -10.41 36.12
N VAL A 41 -12.34 -9.49 35.67
CA VAL A 41 -13.38 -8.86 36.50
C VAL A 41 -14.38 -9.89 37.08
N GLY A 42 -14.61 -11.03 36.41
CA GLY A 42 -15.51 -12.07 36.89
C GLY A 42 -14.94 -13.01 37.97
N LYS A 43 -13.65 -12.89 38.35
CA LYS A 43 -12.98 -13.81 39.28
C LYS A 43 -12.80 -13.27 40.69
N ASP A 44 -12.88 -11.96 40.91
CA ASP A 44 -12.66 -11.34 42.21
C ASP A 44 -13.97 -11.18 43.00
N ASN A 45 -13.90 -11.49 44.29
CA ASN A 45 -15.02 -11.53 45.23
C ASN A 45 -15.49 -10.12 45.66
N VAL A 46 -15.75 -9.25 44.68
CA VAL A 46 -16.12 -7.83 44.85
C VAL A 46 -17.64 -7.69 44.90
N GLU A 47 -18.11 -6.69 45.64
CA GLU A 47 -19.51 -6.27 45.80
C GLU A 47 -20.29 -6.32 44.46
N SER A 48 -21.44 -7.01 44.40
CA SER A 48 -22.07 -7.43 43.13
C SER A 48 -22.43 -6.28 42.18
N LYS A 49 -22.67 -5.07 42.71
CA LYS A 49 -22.92 -3.86 41.90
C LYS A 49 -21.65 -3.36 41.18
N THR A 50 -20.51 -3.46 41.84
CA THR A 50 -19.20 -3.06 41.29
C THR A 50 -18.75 -4.06 40.21
N THR A 51 -19.01 -5.35 40.42
CA THR A 51 -18.74 -6.41 39.44
C THR A 51 -19.60 -6.25 38.19
N ALA A 52 -20.91 -5.96 38.34
CA ALA A 52 -21.81 -5.71 37.22
C ALA A 52 -21.41 -4.45 36.43
N ALA A 53 -21.06 -3.36 37.11
CA ALA A 53 -20.59 -2.14 36.45
C ALA A 53 -19.29 -2.34 35.67
N ASN A 54 -18.34 -3.11 36.22
CA ASN A 54 -17.08 -3.42 35.55
C ASN A 54 -17.27 -4.38 34.35
N GLN A 55 -18.21 -5.31 34.43
CA GLN A 55 -18.59 -6.17 33.30
C GLN A 55 -19.20 -5.34 32.16
N ILE A 56 -20.16 -4.46 32.47
CA ILE A 56 -20.78 -3.55 31.49
C ILE A 56 -19.72 -2.66 30.83
N ALA A 57 -18.83 -2.06 31.63
CA ALA A 57 -17.76 -1.21 31.10
C ALA A 57 -16.80 -1.99 30.18
N SER A 58 -16.47 -3.23 30.54
CA SER A 58 -15.59 -4.08 29.72
C SER A 58 -16.25 -4.52 28.41
N GLU A 59 -17.54 -4.87 28.44
CA GLU A 59 -18.32 -5.18 27.23
C GLU A 59 -18.42 -3.98 26.28
N GLU A 60 -18.64 -2.77 26.81
CA GLU A 60 -18.64 -1.56 25.98
C GLU A 60 -17.26 -1.26 25.38
N LEU A 61 -16.17 -1.50 26.12
CA LEU A 61 -14.82 -1.36 25.57
C LEU A 61 -14.58 -2.33 24.41
N VAL A 62 -14.98 -3.59 24.54
CA VAL A 62 -14.89 -4.58 23.45
C VAL A 62 -15.70 -4.13 22.24
N ARG A 63 -16.95 -3.69 22.43
CA ARG A 63 -17.81 -3.15 21.35
C ARG A 63 -17.18 -1.96 20.64
N ILE A 64 -16.60 -1.02 21.40
CA ILE A 64 -15.91 0.16 20.84
C ILE A 64 -14.72 -0.29 19.98
N PHE A 65 -13.93 -1.26 20.44
CA PHE A 65 -12.79 -1.78 19.67
C PHE A 65 -13.21 -2.52 18.41
N GLU A 66 -14.25 -3.34 18.46
CA GLU A 66 -14.80 -4.02 17.27
C GLU A 66 -15.28 -3.00 16.23
N SER A 67 -16.01 -1.97 16.65
CA SER A 67 -16.45 -0.89 15.75
C SER A 67 -15.28 -0.09 15.16
N LEU A 68 -14.21 0.11 15.93
CA LEU A 68 -12.99 0.76 15.43
C LEU A 68 -12.25 -0.13 14.42
N GLN A 69 -12.20 -1.45 14.64
CA GLN A 69 -11.61 -2.38 13.66
C GLN A 69 -12.39 -2.37 12.36
N GLU A 70 -13.73 -2.48 12.43
CA GLU A 70 -14.61 -2.46 11.26
C GLU A 70 -14.41 -1.19 10.43
N LYS A 71 -14.51 0.00 11.06
CA LYS A 71 -14.31 1.29 10.36
C LYS A 71 -12.90 1.42 9.77
N THR A 72 -11.89 0.89 10.46
CA THR A 72 -10.50 0.93 9.97
C THR A 72 -10.32 -0.02 8.79
N ALA A 73 -10.95 -1.19 8.80
CA ALA A 73 -10.96 -2.13 7.69
C ALA A 73 -11.66 -1.53 6.46
N ASP A 74 -12.85 -0.94 6.63
CA ASP A 74 -13.58 -0.24 5.56
C ASP A 74 -12.75 0.89 4.94
N THR A 75 -12.07 1.67 5.79
CA THR A 75 -11.19 2.75 5.33
C THR A 75 -9.99 2.20 4.55
N SER A 76 -9.40 1.09 5.02
CA SER A 76 -8.29 0.43 4.34
C SER A 76 -8.72 -0.05 2.95
N GLU A 77 -9.87 -0.72 2.84
CA GLU A 77 -10.38 -1.20 1.56
C GLU A 77 -10.64 -0.04 0.60
N SER A 78 -11.23 1.06 1.09
CA SER A 78 -11.46 2.26 0.28
C SER A 78 -10.14 2.87 -0.24
N VAL A 79 -9.10 2.90 0.59
CA VAL A 79 -7.77 3.40 0.20
C VAL A 79 -7.13 2.46 -0.83
N ASP A 80 -7.24 1.14 -0.66
CA ASP A 80 -6.72 0.16 -1.63
C ASP A 80 -7.42 0.27 -2.98
N GLN A 81 -8.73 0.48 -2.99
CA GLN A 81 -9.51 0.74 -4.20
C GLN A 81 -9.08 2.06 -4.88
N LEU A 82 -8.79 3.11 -4.10
CA LEU A 82 -8.30 4.38 -4.62
C LEU A 82 -6.90 4.25 -5.24
N ILE A 83 -6.01 3.51 -4.59
CA ILE A 83 -4.67 3.20 -5.10
C ILE A 83 -4.79 2.43 -6.42
N LEU A 84 -5.64 1.39 -6.47
CA LEU A 84 -5.88 0.62 -7.69
C LEU A 84 -6.44 1.48 -8.83
N ALA A 85 -7.39 2.36 -8.53
CA ALA A 85 -7.93 3.30 -9.51
C ALA A 85 -6.84 4.24 -10.06
N GLN A 86 -5.96 4.73 -9.19
CA GLN A 86 -4.84 5.59 -9.58
C GLN A 86 -3.81 4.83 -10.45
N ILE A 87 -3.51 3.57 -10.11
CA ILE A 87 -2.63 2.71 -10.92
C ILE A 87 -3.20 2.53 -12.33
N ARG A 88 -4.50 2.21 -12.44
CA ARG A 88 -5.19 2.06 -13.73
C ARG A 88 -5.11 3.33 -14.57
N LEU A 89 -5.40 4.48 -13.96
CA LEU A 89 -5.37 5.77 -14.63
C LEU A 89 -3.97 6.11 -15.14
N GLU A 90 -2.95 6.05 -14.28
CA GLU A 90 -1.58 6.40 -14.63
C GLU A 90 -0.97 5.43 -15.65
N THR A 91 -1.35 4.15 -15.60
CA THR A 91 -0.93 3.15 -16.61
C THR A 91 -1.48 3.53 -17.98
N GLY A 92 -2.79 3.83 -18.06
CA GLY A 92 -3.43 4.27 -19.29
C GLY A 92 -2.83 5.55 -19.86
N ILE A 93 -2.57 6.56 -19.01
CA ILE A 93 -1.91 7.81 -19.41
C ILE A 93 -0.51 7.54 -19.95
N THR A 94 0.30 6.76 -19.23
CA THR A 94 1.70 6.52 -19.58
C THR A 94 1.82 5.71 -20.88
N MET A 95 1.03 4.66 -21.04
CA MET A 95 1.03 3.86 -22.27
C MET A 95 0.54 4.66 -23.48
N ASN A 96 -0.51 5.48 -23.32
CA ASN A 96 -0.95 6.39 -24.38
C ASN A 96 0.10 7.43 -24.74
N TYR A 97 0.80 7.98 -23.75
CA TYR A 97 1.89 8.92 -23.97
C TYR A 97 3.02 8.28 -24.80
N ILE A 98 3.47 7.08 -24.43
CA ILE A 98 4.49 6.34 -25.18
C ILE A 98 4.00 6.06 -26.60
N HIS A 99 2.78 5.55 -26.76
CA HIS A 99 2.23 5.21 -28.07
C HIS A 99 2.11 6.44 -29.00
N THR A 100 1.67 7.59 -28.50
CA THR A 100 1.55 8.82 -29.29
C THR A 100 2.89 9.45 -29.66
N ARG A 101 3.91 9.29 -28.80
CA ARG A 101 5.27 9.82 -29.02
C ARG A 101 6.17 8.88 -29.80
N SER A 102 5.83 7.60 -29.89
CA SER A 102 6.59 6.62 -30.65
C SER A 102 6.42 6.91 -32.15
N ALA A 103 7.49 7.37 -32.81
CA ALA A 103 7.48 7.56 -34.24
C ALA A 103 7.31 6.20 -34.94
N LYS A 104 6.22 6.02 -35.68
CA LYS A 104 5.91 4.76 -36.40
C LYS A 104 6.97 4.38 -37.44
N SER A 105 7.82 5.32 -37.84
CA SER A 105 8.93 5.10 -38.77
C SER A 105 10.25 4.70 -38.10
N HIS A 106 10.39 4.91 -36.78
CA HIS A 106 11.60 4.54 -36.06
C HIS A 106 11.48 3.06 -35.62
N PRO A 107 12.49 2.20 -35.86
CA PRO A 107 12.41 0.78 -35.49
C PRO A 107 12.02 0.53 -34.02
N LEU A 108 12.60 1.31 -33.09
CA LEU A 108 12.22 1.26 -31.68
C LEU A 108 10.76 1.64 -31.42
N GLY A 109 10.22 2.59 -32.20
CA GLY A 109 8.81 3.01 -32.06
C GLY A 109 7.83 1.96 -32.54
N VAL A 110 8.20 1.18 -33.56
CA VAL A 110 7.42 0.02 -34.04
C VAL A 110 7.39 -1.07 -32.97
N GLU A 111 8.54 -1.43 -32.41
CA GLU A 111 8.63 -2.44 -31.34
C GLU A 111 7.88 -2.00 -30.08
N LEU A 112 7.99 -0.73 -29.68
CA LEU A 112 7.23 -0.19 -28.55
C LEU A 112 5.72 -0.25 -28.79
N ALA A 113 5.26 0.06 -30.00
CA ALA A 113 3.84 -0.01 -30.33
C ALA A 113 3.30 -1.45 -30.27
N GLU A 114 4.09 -2.43 -30.72
CA GLU A 114 3.75 -3.86 -30.70
C GLU A 114 3.60 -4.41 -29.28
N TYR A 115 4.54 -4.11 -28.38
CA TYR A 115 4.54 -4.67 -27.03
C TYR A 115 3.74 -3.86 -26.00
N LEU A 116 3.64 -2.54 -26.18
CA LEU A 116 3.01 -1.64 -25.23
C LEU A 116 1.72 -1.03 -25.79
N THR A 117 0.97 -1.79 -26.59
CA THR A 117 -0.27 -1.32 -27.20
C THR A 117 -1.29 -0.89 -26.13
N PRO A 118 -1.67 0.40 -26.04
CA PRO A 118 -2.62 0.86 -25.04
C PRO A 118 -4.05 0.36 -25.29
N ALA A 119 -4.41 -0.04 -26.51
CA ALA A 119 -5.71 -0.62 -26.82
C ALA A 119 -5.87 -2.08 -26.34
N SER A 120 -4.76 -2.75 -25.97
CA SER A 120 -4.80 -4.12 -25.48
C SER A 120 -5.11 -4.13 -23.99
N PHE A 121 -6.35 -4.54 -23.65
CA PHE A 121 -6.76 -4.71 -22.26
C PHE A 121 -5.83 -5.68 -21.50
N GLY A 122 -5.41 -6.77 -22.15
CA GLY A 122 -4.49 -7.75 -21.55
C GLY A 122 -3.10 -7.16 -21.26
N ALA A 123 -2.57 -6.33 -22.15
CA ALA A 123 -1.28 -5.68 -21.93
C ALA A 123 -1.34 -4.66 -20.79
N GLN A 124 -2.39 -3.84 -20.73
CA GLN A 124 -2.60 -2.92 -19.62
C GLN A 124 -2.75 -3.65 -18.29
N GLN A 125 -3.56 -4.72 -18.26
CA GLN A 125 -3.83 -5.48 -17.05
C GLN A 125 -2.56 -6.14 -16.49
N ALA A 126 -1.70 -6.68 -17.37
CA ALA A 126 -0.41 -7.24 -16.95
C ALA A 126 0.51 -6.20 -16.28
N ILE A 127 0.50 -4.95 -16.76
CA ILE A 127 1.24 -3.86 -16.12
C ILE A 127 0.62 -3.48 -14.77
N ILE A 128 -0.71 -3.36 -14.71
CA ILE A 128 -1.45 -3.03 -13.48
C ILE A 128 -1.15 -4.06 -12.38
N GLU A 129 -1.16 -5.35 -12.70
CA GLU A 129 -0.89 -6.42 -11.73
C GLU A 129 0.54 -6.37 -11.17
N VAL A 130 1.53 -6.11 -12.03
CA VAL A 130 2.93 -5.95 -11.59
C VAL A 130 3.07 -4.73 -10.67
N VAL A 131 2.46 -3.61 -11.04
CA VAL A 131 2.51 -2.38 -10.23
C VAL A 131 1.79 -2.57 -8.91
N GLN A 132 0.61 -3.21 -8.90
CA GLN A 132 -0.15 -3.50 -7.69
C GLN A 132 0.68 -4.34 -6.71
N LYS A 133 1.32 -5.42 -7.20
CA LYS A 133 2.20 -6.26 -6.38
C LYS A 133 3.42 -5.49 -5.82
N LYS A 134 4.00 -4.57 -6.60
CA LYS A 134 5.08 -3.71 -6.11
C LYS A 134 4.58 -2.72 -5.03
N MET A 135 3.34 -2.25 -5.14
CA MET A 135 2.71 -1.32 -4.19
C MET A 135 2.36 -1.95 -2.84
N GLU A 136 2.13 -3.27 -2.75
CA GLU A 136 1.89 -3.97 -1.48
C GLU A 136 3.00 -3.77 -0.44
N ASN A 137 4.24 -3.51 -0.90
CA ASN A 137 5.41 -3.32 -0.03
C ASN A 137 5.75 -1.84 0.21
N VAL A 138 4.91 -0.90 -0.25
CA VAL A 138 5.17 0.53 -0.14
C VAL A 138 4.59 1.09 1.16
N SER A 139 5.48 1.47 2.08
CA SER A 139 5.14 2.18 3.31
C SER A 139 5.30 3.72 3.20
N SER A 140 5.49 4.23 1.98
CA SER A 140 5.78 5.65 1.70
C SER A 140 4.50 6.48 1.66
N GLY A 141 4.56 7.72 2.14
CA GLY A 141 3.47 8.70 1.98
C GLY A 141 3.31 9.26 0.56
N ASP A 142 4.28 9.02 -0.34
CA ASP A 142 4.23 9.49 -1.73
C ASP A 142 3.85 8.35 -2.69
N TYR A 143 2.58 7.93 -2.60
CA TYR A 143 2.00 6.86 -3.42
C TYR A 143 2.02 7.22 -4.91
N VAL A 144 1.80 8.49 -5.27
CA VAL A 144 1.71 8.91 -6.68
C VAL A 144 3.06 8.82 -7.38
N ALA A 145 4.15 9.29 -6.75
CA ALA A 145 5.48 9.16 -7.32
C ALA A 145 5.88 7.68 -7.48
N LYS A 146 5.58 6.85 -6.48
CA LYS A 146 5.88 5.41 -6.50
C LYS A 146 5.10 4.66 -7.58
N ILE A 147 3.81 4.96 -7.76
CA ILE A 147 3.00 4.40 -8.85
C ILE A 147 3.64 4.73 -10.20
N LYS A 148 4.04 5.98 -10.44
CA LYS A 148 4.69 6.39 -11.69
C LYS A 148 6.03 5.71 -11.92
N GLU A 149 6.83 5.55 -10.87
CA GLU A 149 8.11 4.84 -10.91
C GLU A 149 7.90 3.37 -11.29
N PHE A 150 7.02 2.67 -10.59
CA PHE A 150 6.74 1.25 -10.84
C PHE A 150 6.10 1.00 -12.20
N ILE A 151 5.26 1.91 -12.71
CA ILE A 151 4.73 1.81 -14.07
C ILE A 151 5.87 1.85 -15.09
N LYS A 152 6.84 2.76 -14.94
CA LYS A 152 8.00 2.83 -15.85
C LYS A 152 8.82 1.56 -15.81
N GLU A 153 9.10 1.05 -14.62
CA GLU A 153 9.83 -0.22 -14.45
C GLU A 153 9.08 -1.38 -15.09
N ALA A 154 7.79 -1.53 -14.81
CA ALA A 154 6.96 -2.62 -15.35
C ALA A 154 6.90 -2.57 -16.88
N LEU A 155 6.77 -1.37 -17.47
CA LEU A 155 6.79 -1.19 -18.92
C LEU A 155 8.15 -1.57 -19.52
N LEU A 156 9.26 -1.20 -18.87
CA LEU A 156 10.60 -1.55 -19.31
C LEU A 156 10.85 -3.07 -19.22
N GLU A 157 10.48 -3.69 -18.10
CA GLU A 157 10.58 -5.14 -17.89
C GLU A 157 9.81 -5.90 -18.98
N LYS A 158 8.57 -5.49 -19.27
CA LYS A 158 7.74 -6.13 -20.30
C LYS A 158 8.30 -5.96 -21.70
N PHE A 159 8.82 -4.77 -22.02
CA PHE A 159 9.47 -4.52 -23.29
C PHE A 159 10.72 -5.40 -23.46
N LEU A 160 11.60 -5.46 -22.45
CA LEU A 160 12.80 -6.28 -22.48
C LEU A 160 12.49 -7.78 -22.57
N GLU A 161 11.45 -8.25 -21.87
CA GLU A 161 10.97 -9.64 -21.95
C GLU A 161 10.55 -10.00 -23.39
N GLY A 162 9.79 -9.11 -24.05
CA GLY A 162 9.37 -9.29 -25.43
C GLY A 162 10.54 -9.35 -26.41
N ILE A 163 11.45 -8.37 -26.32
CA ILE A 163 12.65 -8.33 -27.16
C ILE A 163 13.55 -9.55 -26.95
N SER A 164 13.73 -10.00 -25.70
CA SER A 164 14.53 -11.19 -25.38
C SER A 164 13.95 -12.45 -26.03
N LYS A 165 12.62 -12.61 -25.99
CA LYS A 165 11.94 -13.74 -26.66
C LYS A 165 12.12 -13.70 -28.19
N LYS A 166 11.99 -12.53 -28.82
CA LYS A 166 12.27 -12.37 -30.27
C LYS A 166 13.72 -12.73 -30.59
N PHE A 167 14.67 -12.24 -29.80
CA PHE A 167 16.09 -12.52 -29.98
C PHE A 167 16.42 -14.01 -29.86
N ASP A 168 15.89 -14.69 -28.84
CA ASP A 168 16.06 -16.12 -28.65
C ASP A 168 15.44 -16.93 -29.81
N GLY A 169 14.28 -16.51 -30.31
CA GLY A 169 13.65 -17.11 -31.49
C GLY A 169 14.54 -17.03 -32.74
N ILE A 170 15.23 -15.91 -32.93
CA ILE A 170 16.19 -15.70 -34.03
C ILE A 170 17.41 -16.62 -33.87
N ILE A 171 18.03 -16.65 -32.68
CA ILE A 171 19.23 -17.46 -32.44
C ILE A 171 18.94 -18.96 -32.56
N THR A 172 17.78 -19.40 -32.08
CA THR A 172 17.42 -20.83 -32.05
C THR A 172 16.74 -21.32 -33.34
N GLY A 173 16.52 -20.43 -34.32
CA GLY A 173 15.82 -20.75 -35.58
C GLY A 173 14.35 -21.12 -35.40
N ARG A 174 13.76 -20.85 -34.23
CA ARG A 174 12.34 -21.08 -33.93
C ARG A 174 11.58 -19.76 -34.15
N VAL A 175 11.21 -19.49 -35.40
CA VAL A 175 10.33 -18.37 -35.71
C VAL A 175 8.91 -18.77 -35.32
N PHE A 176 8.41 -18.24 -34.19
CA PHE A 176 6.99 -18.27 -33.88
C PHE A 176 6.32 -17.11 -34.63
N TYR A 177 5.52 -17.44 -35.65
CA TYR A 177 4.62 -16.52 -36.35
C TYR A 177 3.40 -16.18 -35.49
#